data_AF-A0A7Y5BXW9-F1
#
_entry.id   AF-A0A7Y5BXW9-F1
#
_cell.length_a   1.000
_cell.length_b   1.000
_cell.length_c   1.000
_cell.angle_alpha   90.00
_cell.angle_beta   90.00
_cell.angle_gamma   90.00
#
_symmetry.space_group_name_H-M   'P 1'
#
loop_
_entity.id
_entity.type
_entity.pdbx_description
1 polymer ?
#
loop_
_entity_poly.entity_id
_entity_poly.type
_entity_poly.pdbx_seq_one_letter_code
_entity_poly.pdbx_strand_id
1 'polypeptide(L)'
;MGVRISIRTKIILPYLLLAIVVVLGGLYIASRVLSDSIEERFVNQLVEAGKLTSKWMIQEENRLLDSLRRMTLGTGVAEQVAVGDPDALRELIYPVAVNDGVEAVEVLDVEGYSILSMRQIVGGELEEFFYRTSKS
;
A
#
# COMPACT_ATOMS: atom_id res chain seq x y z
N MET A 1 -71.11 1.54 3.12
CA MET A 1 -70.95 2.15 4.47
C MET A 1 -70.25 3.48 4.28
N GLY A 2 -71.01 4.58 4.21
CA GLY A 2 -70.48 5.90 3.82
C GLY A 2 -69.78 6.58 4.99
N VAL A 3 -68.47 6.81 4.87
CA VAL A 3 -67.70 7.57 5.87
C VAL A 3 -68.21 9.01 5.88
N ARG A 4 -68.90 9.44 6.95
CA ARG A 4 -69.26 10.84 7.14
C ARG A 4 -68.01 11.62 7.55
N ILE A 5 -67.39 12.29 6.59
CA ILE A 5 -66.21 13.14 6.84
C ILE A 5 -66.66 14.41 7.58
N SER A 6 -66.12 14.62 8.77
CA SER A 6 -66.29 15.86 9.56
C SER A 6 -65.80 17.08 8.79
N ILE A 7 -66.51 18.22 8.89
CA ILE A 7 -66.12 19.50 8.28
C ILE A 7 -64.68 19.89 8.70
N ARG A 8 -64.28 19.59 9.93
CA ARG A 8 -62.91 19.83 10.43
C ARG A 8 -61.85 19.06 9.62
N THR A 9 -62.13 17.82 9.24
CA THR A 9 -61.21 17.00 8.43
C THR A 9 -61.07 17.57 7.02
N LYS A 10 -62.15 18.07 6.41
CA LYS A 10 -62.09 18.71 5.08
C LYS A 10 -61.21 19.97 5.06
N ILE A 11 -61.12 20.69 6.18
CA ILE A 11 -60.31 21.91 6.29
C ILE A 11 -58.84 21.57 6.56
N ILE A 12 -58.53 20.59 7.42
CA ILE A 12 -57.13 20.27 7.82
C ILE A 12 -56.41 19.40 6.79
N LEU A 13 -57.12 18.51 6.09
CA LEU A 13 -56.55 17.59 5.11
C LEU A 13 -55.64 18.24 4.05
N PRO A 14 -56.00 19.36 3.38
CA PRO A 14 -55.13 19.99 2.39
C PRO A 14 -53.82 20.51 2.99
N TYR A 15 -53.85 21.06 4.21
CA TYR A 15 -52.65 21.55 4.89
C TYR A 15 -51.75 20.40 5.34
N LEU A 16 -52.32 19.30 5.81
CA LEU A 16 -51.55 18.09 6.11
C LEU A 16 -50.87 17.54 4.87
N LEU A 17 -51.57 17.52 3.73
CA LEU A 17 -51.00 17.07 2.47
C LEU A 17 -49.83 17.98 2.04
N LEU A 18 -49.99 19.30 2.11
CA LEU A 18 -48.91 20.25 1.86
C LEU A 18 -47.71 20.04 2.79
N ALA A 19 -47.94 19.84 4.09
CA ALA A 19 -46.88 19.58 5.05
C ALA A 19 -46.11 18.30 4.70
N ILE A 20 -46.81 17.22 4.30
CA ILE A 20 -46.18 15.98 3.85
C ILE A 20 -45.33 16.22 2.60
N VAL A 21 -45.84 16.95 1.61
CA VAL A 21 -45.08 17.28 0.39
C VAL A 21 -43.80 18.05 0.71
N VAL A 22 -43.87 19.02 1.62
CA VAL A 22 -42.70 19.79 2.05
C VAL A 22 -41.68 18.90 2.75
N VAL A 23 -42.11 18.03 3.67
CA VAL A 23 -41.22 17.10 4.38
C VAL A 23 -40.54 16.13 3.40
N LEU A 24 -41.30 15.56 2.46
CA LEU A 24 -40.75 14.65 1.45
C LEU A 24 -39.76 15.36 0.53
N GLY A 25 -40.06 16.60 0.11
CA GLY A 25 -39.15 17.40 -0.69
C GLY A 25 -37.84 17.72 0.05
N GLY A 26 -37.94 18.11 1.32
CA GLY A 26 -36.76 18.36 2.16
C GLY A 26 -35.90 17.12 2.35
N LEU A 27 -36.53 15.98 2.66
CA LEU A 27 -35.83 14.70 2.82
C LEU A 27 -35.13 14.26 1.52
N TYR A 28 -35.79 14.43 0.37
CA TYR A 28 -35.22 14.10 -0.93
C TYR A 28 -33.95 14.92 -1.23
N ILE A 29 -34.00 16.24 -1.04
CA ILE A 29 -32.85 17.12 -1.27
C ILE A 29 -31.70 16.75 -0.32
N ALA A 30 -31.99 16.56 0.97
CA ALA A 30 -30.99 16.19 1.96
C ALA A 30 -30.30 14.86 1.62
N SER A 31 -31.08 13.85 1.23
CA SER A 31 -30.56 12.54 0.82
C SER A 31 -29.65 12.66 -0.40
N ARG A 32 -30.04 13.48 -1.38
CA ARG A 32 -29.24 13.71 -2.58
C ARG A 32 -27.91 14.38 -2.27
N VAL A 33 -27.94 15.49 -1.53
CA VAL A 33 -26.73 16.24 -1.17
C VAL A 33 -25.76 15.37 -0.35
N LEU A 34 -26.30 14.59 0.58
CA LEU A 34 -25.47 13.68 1.38
C LEU A 34 -24.83 12.58 0.51
N SER A 35 -25.59 12.02 -0.44
CA SER A 35 -25.08 10.97 -1.33
C SER A 35 -23.97 11.51 -2.24
N ASP A 36 -24.22 12.66 -2.88
CA ASP A 36 -23.25 13.33 -3.76
C ASP A 36 -21.95 13.66 -2.99
N SER A 37 -22.08 14.14 -1.74
CA SER A 37 -20.94 14.46 -0.87
C SER A 37 -20.14 13.22 -0.44
N ILE A 38 -20.81 12.11 -0.13
CA ILE A 38 -20.13 10.86 0.26
C ILE A 38 -19.37 10.29 -0.93
N GLU A 39 -19.98 10.29 -2.12
CA GLU A 39 -19.36 9.79 -3.34
C GLU A 39 -18.10 10.58 -3.69
N GLU A 40 -18.19 11.91 -3.73
CA GLU A 40 -17.04 12.78 -4.02
C GLU A 40 -15.88 12.55 -3.04
N ARG A 41 -16.18 12.47 -1.73
CA ARG A 41 -15.16 12.21 -0.72
C ARG A 41 -14.55 10.82 -0.85
N PHE A 42 -15.35 9.80 -1.10
CA PHE A 42 -14.87 8.44 -1.27
C PHE A 42 -13.92 8.32 -2.47
N VAL A 43 -14.30 8.90 -3.61
CA VAL A 43 -13.45 8.92 -4.81
C VAL A 43 -12.15 9.69 -4.55
N ASN A 44 -12.23 10.87 -3.92
CA ASN A 44 -11.04 11.65 -3.59
C ASN A 44 -10.09 10.89 -2.65
N GLN A 45 -10.62 10.22 -1.63
CA GLN A 45 -9.82 9.40 -0.72
C GLN A 45 -9.17 8.21 -1.43
N LEU A 46 -9.86 7.56 -2.37
CA LEU A 46 -9.29 6.45 -3.14
C LEU A 46 -8.15 6.92 -4.04
N VAL A 47 -8.32 8.06 -4.71
CA VAL A 47 -7.27 8.68 -5.54
C VAL A 47 -6.08 9.10 -4.69
N GLU A 48 -6.31 9.70 -3.54
CA GLU A 48 -5.25 10.10 -2.62
C GLU A 48 -4.50 8.91 -2.04
N ALA A 49 -5.22 7.86 -1.62
CA ALA A 49 -4.62 6.60 -1.14
C ALA A 49 -3.78 5.92 -2.23
N GLY A 50 -4.26 5.90 -3.48
CA GLY A 50 -3.50 5.40 -4.61
C GLY A 50 -2.22 6.20 -4.84
N LYS A 51 -2.32 7.53 -4.88
CA LYS A 51 -1.15 8.42 -5.00
C LYS A 51 -0.15 8.24 -3.87
N LEU A 52 -0.64 8.12 -2.63
CA LEU A 52 0.20 7.92 -1.46
C LEU A 52 0.95 6.59 -1.57
N THR A 53 0.25 5.49 -1.88
CA THR A 53 0.84 4.16 -2.07
C THR A 53 1.92 4.18 -3.16
N SER A 54 1.65 4.81 -4.31
CA SER A 54 2.65 4.93 -5.38
C SER A 54 3.86 5.75 -4.95
N LYS A 55 3.68 6.83 -4.18
CA LYS A 55 4.80 7.61 -3.64
C LYS A 55 5.67 6.80 -2.70
N TRP A 56 5.06 6.06 -1.77
CA TRP A 56 5.78 5.17 -0.86
C TRP A 56 6.53 4.08 -1.63
N MET A 57 5.90 3.47 -2.63
CA MET A 57 6.55 2.46 -3.48
C MET A 57 7.79 3.01 -4.20
N ILE A 58 7.68 4.20 -4.80
CA ILE A 58 8.83 4.85 -5.48
C ILE A 58 9.93 5.19 -4.47
N GLN A 59 9.56 5.65 -3.28
CA GLN A 59 10.54 5.94 -2.23
C GLN A 59 11.28 4.68 -1.78
N GLU A 60 10.56 3.57 -1.64
CA GLU A 60 11.14 2.28 -1.27
C GLU A 60 12.03 1.72 -2.39
N GLU A 61 11.62 1.82 -3.65
CA GLU A 61 12.45 1.43 -4.80
C GLU A 61 13.75 2.23 -4.85
N ASN A 62 13.69 3.56 -4.64
CA ASN A 62 14.90 4.38 -4.58
C ASN A 62 15.82 3.98 -3.43
N ARG A 63 15.25 3.66 -2.25
CA ARG A 63 16.02 3.16 -1.10
C ARG A 63 16.76 1.87 -1.45
N LEU A 64 16.07 0.90 -2.06
CA LEU A 64 16.65 -0.36 -2.49
C LEU A 64 17.72 -0.17 -3.58
N LEU A 65 17.48 0.70 -4.57
CA LEU A 65 18.45 1.00 -5.62
C LEU A 65 19.70 1.70 -5.07
N ASP A 66 19.56 2.57 -4.09
CA ASP A 66 20.69 3.22 -3.44
C ASP A 66 21.51 2.22 -2.62
N SER A 67 20.86 1.31 -1.89
CA SER A 67 21.53 0.17 -1.24
C SER A 67 22.27 -0.71 -2.23
N LEU A 68 21.62 -1.08 -3.35
CA LEU A 68 22.24 -1.87 -4.40
C LEU A 68 23.47 -1.17 -4.97
N ARG A 69 23.37 0.13 -5.29
CA ARG A 69 24.52 0.92 -5.79
C ARG A 69 25.65 0.95 -4.78
N ARG A 70 25.36 1.12 -3.48
CA ARG A 70 26.38 1.09 -2.43
C ARG A 70 27.09 -0.26 -2.35
N MET A 71 26.34 -1.36 -2.46
CA MET A 71 26.92 -2.71 -2.48
C MET A 71 27.78 -2.92 -3.74
N THR A 72 27.27 -2.58 -4.92
CA THR A 72 27.98 -2.82 -6.20
C THR A 72 29.21 -1.93 -6.38
N LEU A 73 29.16 -0.68 -5.90
CA LEU A 73 30.30 0.24 -5.93
C LEU A 73 31.29 -0.01 -4.76
N GLY A 74 30.98 -0.95 -3.87
CA GLY A 74 31.87 -1.39 -2.82
C GLY A 74 33.15 -1.97 -3.40
N THR A 75 34.30 -1.57 -2.85
CA THR A 75 35.61 -2.07 -3.29
C THR A 75 35.70 -3.57 -3.10
N GLY A 76 36.08 -4.32 -4.13
CA GLY A 76 36.26 -5.77 -4.06
C GLY A 76 35.02 -6.57 -4.48
N VAL A 77 33.83 -5.97 -4.56
CA VAL A 77 32.60 -6.73 -4.85
C VAL A 77 32.61 -7.29 -6.27
N ALA A 78 32.97 -6.48 -7.27
CA ALA A 78 33.05 -6.94 -8.66
C ALA A 78 34.09 -8.06 -8.85
N GLU A 79 35.22 -7.96 -8.16
CA GLU A 79 36.28 -8.97 -8.16
C GLU A 79 35.81 -10.28 -7.54
N GLN A 80 35.13 -10.24 -6.39
CA GLN A 80 34.62 -11.44 -5.73
C GLN A 80 33.44 -12.08 -6.47
N VAL A 81 32.62 -11.29 -7.19
CA VAL A 81 31.61 -11.82 -8.11
C VAL A 81 32.27 -12.63 -9.23
N ALA A 82 33.36 -12.11 -9.82
CA ALA A 82 34.09 -12.82 -10.88
C ALA A 82 34.82 -14.08 -10.39
N VAL A 83 35.29 -14.09 -9.15
CA VAL A 83 35.90 -15.27 -8.51
C VAL A 83 34.84 -16.30 -8.10
N GLY A 84 33.61 -15.87 -7.84
CA GLY A 84 32.52 -16.74 -7.40
C GLY A 84 32.69 -17.22 -5.96
N ASP A 85 33.37 -16.45 -5.11
CA ASP A 85 33.59 -16.79 -3.69
C ASP A 85 32.44 -16.24 -2.82
N PRO A 86 31.53 -17.11 -2.33
CA PRO A 86 30.37 -16.68 -1.55
C PRO A 86 30.75 -16.13 -0.16
N ASP A 87 31.83 -16.62 0.45
CA ASP A 87 32.24 -16.21 1.80
C ASP A 87 32.88 -14.82 1.75
N ALA A 88 33.72 -14.57 0.76
CA ALA A 88 34.31 -13.25 0.54
C ALA A 88 33.25 -12.19 0.16
N LEU A 89 32.25 -12.56 -0.67
CA LEU A 89 31.13 -11.67 -1.00
C LEU A 89 30.29 -11.32 0.23
N ARG A 90 30.07 -12.29 1.13
CA ARG A 90 29.33 -12.06 2.37
C ARG A 90 30.01 -11.02 3.24
N GLU A 91 31.32 -11.11 3.45
CA GLU A 91 32.06 -10.15 4.30
C GLU A 91 31.95 -8.70 3.79
N LEU A 92 31.92 -8.53 2.47
CA LEU A 92 31.80 -7.22 1.83
C LEU A 92 30.37 -6.66 1.87
N ILE A 93 29.36 -7.51 1.66
CA ILE A 93 27.96 -7.10 1.49
C ILE A 93 27.22 -7.02 2.83
N TYR A 94 27.55 -7.88 3.79
CA TYR A 94 26.86 -7.98 5.09
C TYR A 94 26.76 -6.64 5.84
N PRO A 95 27.82 -5.83 5.97
CA PRO A 95 27.74 -4.55 6.68
C PRO A 95 26.76 -3.58 6.03
N VAL A 96 26.67 -3.57 4.69
CA VAL A 96 25.74 -2.70 3.96
C VAL A 96 24.31 -3.22 4.09
N ALA A 97 24.10 -4.54 4.00
CA ALA A 97 22.78 -5.16 4.12
C ALA A 97 22.16 -4.92 5.50
N VAL A 98 22.96 -5.03 6.57
CA VAL A 98 22.50 -4.77 7.94
C VAL A 98 22.23 -3.28 8.16
N ASN A 99 23.15 -2.40 7.75
CA ASN A 99 22.99 -0.94 7.96
C ASN A 99 21.78 -0.38 7.20
N ASP A 100 21.52 -0.90 6.01
CA ASP A 100 20.41 -0.45 5.18
C ASP A 100 19.10 -1.20 5.46
N GLY A 101 19.10 -2.21 6.35
CA GLY A 101 17.91 -3.02 6.63
C GLY A 101 17.36 -3.67 5.38
N VAL A 102 18.24 -4.27 4.56
CA VAL A 102 17.83 -4.95 3.32
C VAL A 102 17.30 -6.33 3.65
N GLU A 103 16.06 -6.61 3.26
CA GLU A 103 15.37 -7.86 3.56
C GLU A 103 15.97 -9.06 2.82
N ALA A 104 16.48 -8.85 1.61
CA ALA A 104 17.08 -9.90 0.81
C ALA A 104 18.14 -9.35 -0.15
N VAL A 105 19.26 -10.06 -0.27
CA VAL A 105 20.32 -9.81 -1.25
C VAL A 105 20.60 -11.11 -1.99
N GLU A 106 20.60 -11.04 -3.33
CA GLU A 106 20.92 -12.15 -4.21
C GLU A 106 22.04 -11.71 -5.16
N VAL A 107 23.13 -12.47 -5.18
CA VAL A 107 24.24 -12.30 -6.11
C VAL A 107 24.25 -13.48 -7.05
N LEU A 108 24.19 -13.18 -8.35
CA LEU A 108 24.13 -14.18 -9.41
C LEU A 108 25.39 -14.11 -10.28
N ASP A 109 25.81 -15.25 -10.80
CA ASP A 109 26.82 -15.33 -11.85
C ASP A 109 26.25 -14.94 -13.22
N VAL A 110 27.11 -14.75 -14.22
CA VAL A 110 26.76 -14.38 -15.61
C VAL A 110 25.83 -15.39 -16.30
N GLU A 111 25.81 -16.63 -15.81
CA GLU A 111 24.93 -17.71 -16.27
C GLU A 111 23.57 -17.72 -15.53
N GLY A 112 23.39 -16.87 -14.52
CA GLY A 112 22.18 -16.74 -13.71
C GLY A 112 22.13 -17.65 -12.48
N TYR A 113 23.20 -18.35 -12.15
CA TYR A 113 23.29 -19.18 -10.94
C TYR A 113 23.55 -18.33 -9.70
N SER A 114 22.86 -18.63 -8.60
CA SER A 114 23.05 -17.91 -7.32
C SER A 114 24.39 -18.29 -6.68
N ILE A 115 25.26 -17.30 -6.52
CA ILE A 115 26.55 -17.39 -5.81
C ILE A 115 26.29 -17.18 -4.31
N LEU A 116 25.54 -16.12 -3.97
CA LEU A 116 25.21 -15.75 -2.60
C LEU A 116 23.74 -15.36 -2.51
N SER A 117 23.01 -16.01 -1.60
CA SER A 117 21.65 -15.65 -1.22
C SER A 117 21.65 -15.33 0.27
N MET A 118 21.22 -14.12 0.62
CA MET A 118 21.08 -13.65 1.99
C MET A 118 19.65 -13.14 2.17
N ARG A 119 18.92 -13.66 3.18
CA ARG A 119 17.59 -13.16 3.54
C ARG A 119 17.51 -12.89 5.04
N GLN A 120 17.00 -11.72 5.41
CA GLN A 120 16.69 -11.37 6.78
C GLN A 120 15.51 -12.21 7.28
N ILE A 121 15.65 -12.84 8.45
CA ILE A 121 14.57 -13.61 9.04
C ILE A 121 13.49 -12.67 9.59
N VAL A 122 12.28 -12.78 9.06
CA VAL A 122 11.11 -12.04 9.55
C VAL A 122 10.76 -12.55 10.97
N GLY A 123 11.01 -11.71 11.98
CA GLY A 123 10.76 -12.03 13.40
C GLY A 123 11.94 -12.62 14.18
N GLY A 124 13.13 -12.70 13.58
CA GLY A 124 14.40 -12.96 14.28
C GLY A 124 15.06 -11.67 14.76
N GLU A 125 16.04 -11.76 15.66
CA GLU A 125 16.93 -10.62 15.96
C GLU A 125 17.56 -10.10 14.65
N LEU A 126 17.89 -8.81 14.61
CA LEU A 126 18.38 -8.04 13.44
C LEU A 126 19.63 -8.61 12.72
N GLU A 127 20.08 -9.82 13.07
CA GLU A 127 21.39 -10.39 12.72
C GLU A 127 21.32 -11.79 12.11
N GLU A 128 20.14 -12.40 11.96
CA GLU A 128 20.05 -13.79 11.48
C GLU A 128 19.69 -13.83 9.98
N PHE A 129 20.71 -14.05 9.14
CA PHE A 129 20.58 -14.27 7.69
C PHE A 129 20.71 -15.77 7.36
N PHE A 130 19.68 -16.37 6.77
CA PHE A 130 19.80 -17.72 6.19
C PHE A 130 20.54 -17.63 4.85
N TYR A 131 21.58 -18.45 4.72
CA TYR A 131 22.35 -18.60 3.49
C TYR A 131 22.09 -19.98 2.88
N ARG A 132 21.89 -20.04 1.56
CA ARG A 132 21.88 -21.29 0.81
C ARG A 132 22.99 -21.22 -0.24
N THR A 133 24.07 -21.94 0.01
CA THR A 133 25.09 -22.22 -1.01
C THR A 133 24.50 -23.25 -1.98
N SER A 134 24.36 -22.89 -3.24
CA SER A 134 23.93 -23.81 -4.29
C SER A 134 25.16 -24.52 -4.86
N LYS A 135 25.68 -25.50 -4.12
CA LYS A 135 26.57 -26.50 -4.69
C LYS A 135 25.78 -27.79 -4.96
N SER A 136 25.43 -28.00 -6.22
CA SER A 136 25.38 -29.32 -6.86
C SER A 136 25.48 -29.17 -8.36
#